data_AF-A0A7V8BIJ5-F1
#
_entry.id   AF-A0A7V8BIJ5-F1
#
_cell.length_a   1.000
_cell.length_b   1.000
_cell.length_c   1.000
_cell.angle_alpha   90.00
_cell.angle_beta   90.00
_cell.angle_gamma   90.00
#
_symmetry.space_group_name_H-M   'P 1'
#
loop_
_entity.id
_entity.type
_entity.pdbx_description
1 polymer ?
#
loop_
_entity_poly.entity_id
_entity_poly.type
_entity_poly.pdbx_seq_one_letter_code
_entity_poly.pdbx_strand_id
1 'polypeptide(L)'
;MPPESSLLQRFIASRPQGFDAWHDGLGYDLTLLAQANERERADIESWLLTKAIEAWPEIAALAALGTARAREALRRVLAEGDPQLQVAVLRHAPELAADAQRSAALVASLEIATFFHGLTQALDQVETFHPPEVIDALWRGAREREGEVAFHFAAMLLFVHGKTDSAFAWEHRPFLLRFVTEDRMEREAALRALEQSVARRGQ
;
A
#
# COMPACT_ATOMS: atom_id res chain seq x y z
N MET A 1 -36.96 24.80 7.22
CA MET A 1 -35.57 24.49 6.85
C MET A 1 -35.25 23.12 7.42
N PRO A 2 -34.69 22.18 6.64
CA PRO A 2 -34.17 20.94 7.23
C PRO A 2 -33.08 21.31 8.26
N PRO A 3 -32.93 20.55 9.36
CA PRO A 3 -31.85 20.78 10.31
C PRO A 3 -30.52 20.71 9.56
N GLU A 4 -29.61 21.66 9.81
CA GLU A 4 -28.25 21.58 9.30
C GLU A 4 -27.66 20.23 9.74
N SER A 5 -27.26 19.41 8.77
CA SER A 5 -26.62 18.12 9.03
C SER A 5 -25.37 18.34 9.89
N SER A 6 -25.25 17.59 10.99
CA SER A 6 -24.10 17.71 11.90
C SER A 6 -22.80 17.35 11.19
N LEU A 7 -21.65 17.81 11.73
CA LEU A 7 -20.35 17.50 11.13
C LEU A 7 -20.12 15.99 11.04
N LEU A 8 -20.52 15.23 12.07
CA LEU A 8 -20.50 13.76 12.04
C LEU A 8 -21.33 13.20 10.87
N GLN A 9 -22.54 13.72 10.62
CA GLN A 9 -23.37 13.25 9.51
C GLN A 9 -22.72 13.54 8.15
N ARG A 10 -22.11 14.72 7.99
CA ARG A 10 -21.36 15.06 6.77
C ARG A 10 -20.15 14.16 6.58
N PHE A 11 -19.42 13.87 7.66
CA PHE A 11 -18.28 12.96 7.64
C PHE A 11 -18.71 11.54 7.23
N ILE A 12 -19.78 11.01 7.83
CA ILE A 12 -20.33 9.70 7.45
C ILE A 12 -20.79 9.69 5.99
N ALA A 13 -21.45 10.76 5.53
CA ALA A 13 -21.90 10.90 4.15
C ALA A 13 -20.74 11.02 3.14
N SER A 14 -19.55 11.45 3.59
CA SER A 14 -18.34 11.51 2.75
C SER A 14 -17.68 10.16 2.51
N ARG A 15 -18.20 9.07 3.09
CA ARG A 15 -17.68 7.73 2.84
C ARG A 15 -17.71 7.43 1.33
N PRO A 16 -16.62 6.94 0.74
CA PRO A 16 -16.59 6.58 -0.67
C PRO A 16 -17.70 5.55 -0.97
N GLN A 17 -18.49 5.84 -2.01
CA GLN A 17 -19.59 4.98 -2.45
C GLN A 17 -19.17 4.19 -3.69
N GLY A 18 -19.26 2.87 -3.60
CA GLY A 18 -18.98 1.96 -4.72
C GLY A 18 -17.51 1.60 -4.88
N PHE A 19 -17.28 0.63 -5.76
CA PHE A 19 -15.96 0.07 -6.05
C PHE A 19 -15.02 1.12 -6.67
N ASP A 20 -15.51 1.93 -7.61
CA ASP A 20 -14.69 2.91 -8.35
C ASP A 20 -14.11 3.98 -7.43
N ALA A 21 -14.91 4.55 -6.53
CA ALA A 21 -14.43 5.56 -5.59
C ALA A 21 -13.36 4.99 -4.63
N TRP A 22 -13.56 3.76 -4.15
CA TRP A 22 -12.58 3.08 -3.32
C TRP A 22 -11.30 2.73 -4.08
N HIS A 23 -11.46 2.28 -5.34
CA HIS A 23 -10.38 1.93 -6.25
C HIS A 23 -9.50 3.14 -6.58
N ASP A 24 -10.12 4.29 -6.86
CA ASP A 24 -9.44 5.54 -7.21
C ASP A 24 -8.76 6.21 -6.00
N GLY A 25 -8.75 5.52 -4.85
CA GLY A 25 -8.11 6.01 -3.64
C GLY A 25 -8.86 7.15 -2.97
N LEU A 26 -10.17 7.29 -3.21
CA LEU A 26 -11.00 8.26 -2.51
C LEU A 26 -11.32 7.73 -1.11
N GLY A 27 -10.99 8.53 -0.10
CA GLY A 27 -11.29 8.24 1.30
C GLY A 27 -12.41 9.13 1.83
N TYR A 28 -12.57 9.14 3.16
CA TYR A 28 -13.40 10.16 3.81
C TYR A 28 -12.87 11.57 3.50
N ASP A 29 -13.75 12.57 3.56
CA ASP A 29 -13.33 13.97 3.52
C ASP A 29 -12.64 14.35 4.84
N LEU A 30 -11.32 14.19 4.86
CA LEU A 30 -10.49 14.50 6.02
C LEU A 30 -10.43 16.02 6.32
N THR A 31 -10.82 16.88 5.37
CA THR A 31 -10.90 18.32 5.64
C THR A 31 -11.97 18.65 6.68
N LEU A 32 -13.00 17.80 6.81
CA LEU A 32 -14.00 17.90 7.87
C LEU A 32 -13.40 17.69 9.26
N LEU A 33 -12.38 16.83 9.40
CA LEU A 33 -11.68 16.63 10.68
C LEU A 33 -10.90 17.87 11.10
N ALA A 34 -10.39 18.66 10.15
CA ALA A 34 -9.70 19.91 10.41
C ALA A 34 -10.65 21.04 10.84
N GLN A 35 -11.92 20.98 10.40
CA GLN A 35 -12.96 21.94 10.78
C GLN A 35 -13.67 21.57 12.09
N ALA A 36 -13.57 20.30 12.51
CA ALA A 36 -14.24 19.77 13.68
C ALA A 36 -13.64 20.31 14.99
N ASN A 37 -14.51 20.70 15.92
CA ASN A 37 -14.10 20.97 17.29
C ASN A 37 -13.78 19.67 18.06
N GLU A 38 -13.25 19.77 19.27
CA GLU A 38 -12.83 18.62 20.09
C GLU A 38 -13.94 17.60 20.32
N ARG A 39 -15.17 18.07 20.57
CA ARG A 39 -16.34 17.19 20.77
C ARG A 39 -16.71 16.46 19.49
N GLU A 40 -16.76 17.16 18.36
CA GLU A 40 -17.07 16.56 17.06
C GLU A 40 -16.02 15.54 16.64
N ARG A 41 -14.73 15.81 16.90
CA ARG A 41 -13.64 14.85 16.66
C ARG A 41 -13.80 13.60 17.54
N ALA A 42 -14.19 13.76 18.80
CA ALA A 42 -14.44 12.65 19.71
C ALA A 42 -15.67 11.81 19.28
N ASP A 43 -16.71 12.45 18.75
CA ASP A 43 -17.89 11.77 18.20
C ASP A 43 -17.52 10.96 16.95
N ILE A 44 -16.72 11.52 16.03
CA ILE A 44 -16.22 10.81 14.84
C ILE A 44 -15.31 9.65 15.22
N GLU A 45 -14.37 9.87 16.13
CA GLU A 45 -13.50 8.81 16.65
C GLU A 45 -14.34 7.66 17.22
N SER A 46 -15.31 7.99 18.07
CA SER A 46 -16.14 6.98 18.70
C SER A 46 -16.95 6.20 17.66
N TRP A 47 -17.44 6.86 16.61
CA TRP A 47 -18.11 6.19 15.49
C TRP A 47 -17.17 5.31 14.65
N LEU A 48 -15.92 5.72 14.43
CA LEU A 48 -14.94 4.90 13.72
C LEU A 48 -14.55 3.65 14.54
N LEU A 49 -14.45 3.79 15.86
CA LEU A 49 -14.02 2.71 16.76
C LEU A 49 -15.13 1.76 17.20
N THR A 50 -16.41 2.09 16.99
CA THR A 50 -17.54 1.18 17.29
C THR A 50 -17.72 0.09 16.23
N LYS A 51 -17.13 0.26 15.04
CA LYS A 51 -17.14 -0.71 13.95
C LYS A 51 -15.77 -1.38 13.80
N ALA A 52 -15.73 -2.53 13.14
CA ALA A 52 -14.47 -3.13 12.72
C ALA A 52 -13.77 -2.23 11.68
N ILE A 53 -12.44 -2.14 11.77
CA ILE A 53 -11.61 -1.46 10.75
C ILE A 53 -11.43 -2.45 9.60
N GLU A 54 -12.26 -2.31 8.58
CA GLU A 54 -12.31 -3.28 7.46
C GLU A 54 -11.63 -2.75 6.20
N ALA A 55 -11.29 -1.46 6.14
CA ALA A 55 -10.73 -0.85 4.95
C ALA A 55 -9.78 0.32 5.26
N TRP A 56 -9.00 0.68 4.26
CA TRP A 56 -8.00 1.75 4.35
C TRP A 56 -8.60 3.16 4.64
N PRO A 57 -9.83 3.55 4.22
CA PRO A 57 -10.36 4.87 4.54
C PRO A 57 -10.53 5.08 6.06
N GLU A 58 -10.96 4.05 6.79
CA GLU A 58 -11.03 4.09 8.26
C GLU A 58 -9.64 4.31 8.87
N ILE A 59 -8.61 3.65 8.34
CA ILE A 59 -7.22 3.83 8.78
C ILE A 59 -6.75 5.26 8.55
N ALA A 60 -7.00 5.81 7.36
CA ALA A 60 -6.64 7.18 7.03
C ALA A 60 -7.32 8.20 7.97
N ALA A 61 -8.60 7.99 8.29
CA ALA A 61 -9.34 8.85 9.20
C ALA A 61 -8.83 8.75 10.65
N LEU A 62 -8.55 7.54 11.15
CA LEU A 62 -7.98 7.33 12.47
C LEU A 62 -6.58 7.95 12.59
N ALA A 63 -5.75 7.82 11.55
CA ALA A 63 -4.44 8.45 11.50
C ALA A 63 -4.56 9.99 11.56
N ALA A 64 -5.48 10.57 10.79
CA ALA A 64 -5.75 12.02 10.80
C ALA A 64 -6.32 12.53 12.14
N LEU A 65 -7.04 11.69 12.89
CA LEU A 65 -7.48 12.03 14.25
C LEU A 65 -6.29 12.11 15.22
N GLY A 66 -5.34 11.18 15.13
CA GLY A 66 -4.04 11.23 15.83
C GLY A 66 -4.10 11.11 17.35
N THR A 67 -5.26 10.80 17.91
CA THR A 67 -5.50 10.64 19.35
C THR A 67 -4.82 9.38 19.89
N ALA A 68 -4.67 9.27 21.21
CA ALA A 68 -4.12 8.07 21.85
C ALA A 68 -4.95 6.80 21.55
N ARG A 69 -6.30 6.92 21.53
CA ARG A 69 -7.20 5.80 21.22
C ARG A 69 -7.12 5.38 19.76
N ALA A 70 -7.08 6.34 18.82
CA ALA A 70 -6.93 6.03 17.41
C ALA A 70 -5.59 5.34 17.13
N ARG A 71 -4.49 5.86 17.71
CA ARG A 71 -3.16 5.23 17.60
C ARG A 71 -3.13 3.81 18.16
N GLU A 72 -3.80 3.58 19.29
CA GLU A 72 -3.91 2.23 19.87
C GLU A 72 -4.67 1.27 18.95
N ALA A 73 -5.77 1.72 18.35
CA ALA A 73 -6.49 0.92 17.36
C ALA A 73 -5.62 0.59 16.14
N LEU A 74 -4.87 1.57 15.63
CA LEU A 74 -3.95 1.37 14.50
C LEU A 74 -2.79 0.40 14.85
N ARG A 75 -2.28 0.42 16.08
CA ARG A 75 -1.27 -0.56 16.53
C ARG A 75 -1.83 -1.99 16.55
N ARG A 76 -3.09 -2.17 16.94
CA ARG A 76 -3.75 -3.47 16.87
C ARG A 76 -3.91 -3.94 15.43
N VAL A 77 -4.28 -3.05 14.51
CA VAL A 77 -4.31 -3.37 13.07
C VAL A 77 -2.93 -3.79 12.56
N LEU A 78 -1.86 -3.10 12.98
CA LEU A 78 -0.49 -3.51 12.64
C LEU A 78 -0.10 -4.89 13.18
N ALA A 79 -0.62 -5.28 14.35
CA ALA A 79 -0.28 -6.53 15.00
C ALA A 79 -1.12 -7.73 14.48
N GLU A 80 -2.39 -7.49 14.18
CA GLU A 80 -3.40 -8.55 14.00
C GLU A 80 -4.19 -8.43 12.68
N GLY A 81 -4.13 -7.27 12.01
CA GLY A 81 -4.86 -7.03 10.76
C GLY A 81 -4.29 -7.83 9.61
N ASP A 82 -5.07 -7.96 8.53
CA ASP A 82 -4.56 -8.55 7.29
C ASP A 82 -3.44 -7.67 6.67
N PRO A 83 -2.61 -8.22 5.77
CA PRO A 83 -1.49 -7.48 5.19
C PRO A 83 -1.89 -6.20 4.45
N GLN A 84 -3.09 -6.12 3.87
CA GLN A 84 -3.56 -4.92 3.19
C GLN A 84 -3.84 -3.79 4.18
N LEU A 85 -4.50 -4.11 5.30
CA LEU A 85 -4.73 -3.16 6.38
C LEU A 85 -3.42 -2.75 7.06
N GLN A 86 -2.50 -3.69 7.29
CA GLN A 86 -1.18 -3.38 7.83
C GLN A 86 -0.43 -2.38 6.93
N VAL A 87 -0.38 -2.62 5.61
CA VAL A 87 0.23 -1.69 4.65
C VAL A 87 -0.47 -0.32 4.63
N ALA A 88 -1.79 -0.29 4.77
CA ALA A 88 -2.52 0.98 4.89
C ALA A 88 -2.11 1.75 6.17
N VAL A 89 -1.91 1.07 7.31
CA VAL A 89 -1.38 1.73 8.52
C VAL A 89 0.03 2.25 8.28
N LEU A 90 0.90 1.46 7.65
CA LEU A 90 2.27 1.89 7.33
C LEU A 90 2.30 3.12 6.41
N ARG A 91 1.30 3.28 5.54
CA ARG A 91 1.17 4.46 4.68
C ARG A 91 0.70 5.70 5.45
N HIS A 92 -0.31 5.56 6.30
CA HIS A 92 -0.98 6.70 6.93
C HIS A 92 -0.45 7.08 8.31
N ALA A 93 0.20 6.14 9.01
CA ALA A 93 0.81 6.34 10.33
C ALA A 93 2.13 5.54 10.45
N PRO A 94 3.12 5.79 9.57
CA PRO A 94 4.39 5.06 9.54
C PRO A 94 5.14 5.11 10.87
N GLU A 95 4.97 6.18 11.65
CA GLU A 95 5.62 6.38 12.94
C GLU A 95 5.18 5.38 14.03
N LEU A 96 4.10 4.63 13.79
CA LEU A 96 3.60 3.61 14.71
C LEU A 96 4.29 2.25 14.56
N ALA A 97 5.04 2.03 13.48
CA ALA A 97 5.67 0.76 13.18
C ALA A 97 7.19 0.85 13.30
N ALA A 98 7.79 -0.18 13.90
CA ALA A 98 9.23 -0.39 13.78
C ALA A 98 9.57 -0.94 12.38
N ASP A 99 10.79 -0.68 11.90
CA ASP A 99 11.26 -1.13 10.59
C ASP A 99 11.08 -2.64 10.38
N ALA A 100 11.30 -3.46 11.41
CA ALA A 100 11.09 -4.91 11.33
C ALA A 100 9.62 -5.28 11.07
N GLN A 101 8.67 -4.59 11.69
CA GLN A 101 7.23 -4.80 11.44
C GLN A 101 6.85 -4.30 10.06
N ARG A 102 7.39 -3.16 9.64
CA ARG A 102 7.19 -2.61 8.29
C ARG A 102 7.64 -3.59 7.22
N SER A 103 8.81 -4.19 7.41
CA SER A 103 9.38 -5.19 6.50
C SER A 103 8.52 -6.45 6.45
N ALA A 104 8.12 -7.00 7.60
CA ALA A 104 7.29 -8.19 7.67
C ALA A 104 5.92 -8.01 6.98
N ALA A 105 5.26 -6.87 7.21
CA ALA A 105 3.98 -6.55 6.58
C ALA A 105 4.12 -6.37 5.05
N LEU A 106 5.19 -5.71 4.58
CA LEU A 106 5.45 -5.57 3.15
C LEU A 106 5.75 -6.92 2.49
N VAL A 107 6.57 -7.77 3.10
CA VAL A 107 6.84 -9.12 2.58
C VAL A 107 5.54 -9.92 2.47
N ALA A 108 4.73 -9.94 3.54
CA ALA A 108 3.45 -10.65 3.53
C ALA A 108 2.50 -10.10 2.46
N SER A 109 2.44 -8.77 2.29
CA SER A 109 1.63 -8.13 1.26
C SER A 109 2.11 -8.49 -0.16
N LEU A 110 3.42 -8.43 -0.44
CA LEU A 110 3.97 -8.80 -1.75
C LEU A 110 3.73 -10.28 -2.10
N GLU A 111 3.64 -11.15 -1.10
CA GLU A 111 3.37 -12.58 -1.33
C GLU A 111 1.92 -12.86 -1.73
N ILE A 112 0.94 -12.11 -1.21
CA ILE A 112 -0.49 -12.42 -1.42
C ILE A 112 -1.24 -11.40 -2.28
N ALA A 113 -0.80 -10.14 -2.32
CA ALA A 113 -1.55 -9.05 -2.93
C ALA A 113 -1.65 -9.24 -4.45
N THR A 114 -2.79 -8.85 -5.00
CA THR A 114 -3.03 -8.81 -6.45
C THR A 114 -3.30 -7.35 -6.87
N PHE A 115 -3.33 -7.10 -8.18
CA PHE A 115 -3.84 -5.83 -8.68
C PHE A 115 -5.25 -5.60 -8.13
N PHE A 116 -5.52 -4.34 -7.77
CA PHE A 116 -6.77 -3.91 -7.13
C PHE A 116 -6.99 -4.43 -5.69
N HIS A 117 -6.05 -5.20 -5.14
CA HIS A 117 -6.08 -5.70 -3.76
C HIS A 117 -4.76 -5.45 -3.03
N GLY A 118 -4.31 -4.20 -3.01
CA GLY A 118 -3.18 -3.76 -2.17
C GLY A 118 -1.79 -3.77 -2.83
N LEU A 119 -1.63 -4.40 -4.00
CA LEU A 119 -0.30 -4.55 -4.62
C LEU A 119 0.34 -3.20 -4.97
N THR A 120 -0.42 -2.28 -5.58
CA THR A 120 0.06 -0.94 -5.92
C THR A 120 0.54 -0.20 -4.67
N GLN A 121 -0.25 -0.25 -3.59
CA GLN A 121 0.08 0.44 -2.34
C GLN A 121 1.32 -0.17 -1.66
N ALA A 122 1.51 -1.48 -1.77
CA ALA A 122 2.72 -2.14 -1.30
C ALA A 122 3.95 -1.68 -2.12
N LEU A 123 3.83 -1.64 -3.45
CA LEU A 123 4.91 -1.19 -4.34
C LEU A 123 5.29 0.29 -4.10
N ASP A 124 4.33 1.19 -3.91
CA ASP A 124 4.59 2.59 -3.55
C ASP A 124 5.44 2.71 -2.27
N GLN A 125 5.20 1.83 -1.28
CA GLN A 125 5.99 1.79 -0.05
C GLN A 125 7.40 1.26 -0.30
N VAL A 126 7.53 0.22 -1.13
CA VAL A 126 8.81 -0.39 -1.49
C VAL A 126 9.75 0.61 -2.16
N GLU A 127 9.24 1.54 -2.97
CA GLU A 127 10.05 2.59 -3.61
C GLU A 127 10.89 3.38 -2.59
N THR A 128 10.34 3.61 -1.39
CA THR A 128 10.99 4.40 -0.33
C THR A 128 11.56 3.57 0.81
N PHE A 129 11.17 2.30 0.92
CA PHE A 129 11.59 1.39 1.99
C PHE A 129 11.73 -0.05 1.47
N HIS A 130 12.95 -0.43 1.14
CA HIS A 130 13.29 -1.72 0.53
C HIS A 130 14.50 -2.37 1.22
N PRO A 131 14.36 -2.79 2.49
CA PRO A 131 15.39 -3.59 3.15
C PRO A 131 15.57 -4.94 2.45
N PRO A 132 16.68 -5.66 2.70
CA PRO A 132 17.04 -6.87 1.95
C PRO A 132 15.92 -7.91 1.85
N GLU A 133 15.17 -8.15 2.92
CA GLU A 133 14.06 -9.12 2.95
C GLU A 133 12.90 -8.76 2.01
N VAL A 134 12.67 -7.46 1.79
CA VAL A 134 11.65 -6.94 0.85
C VAL A 134 12.15 -7.12 -0.58
N ILE A 135 13.43 -6.85 -0.83
CA ILE A 135 14.07 -7.10 -2.12
C ILE A 135 14.01 -8.60 -2.46
N ASP A 136 14.28 -9.46 -1.48
CA ASP A 136 14.18 -10.92 -1.64
C ASP A 136 12.75 -11.35 -1.98
N ALA A 137 11.73 -10.73 -1.37
CA ALA A 137 10.33 -11.00 -1.70
C ALA A 137 9.97 -10.58 -3.14
N LEU A 138 10.48 -9.45 -3.62
CA LEU A 138 10.33 -9.06 -5.03
C LEU A 138 10.97 -10.08 -5.97
N TRP A 139 12.18 -10.57 -5.65
CA TRP A 139 12.85 -11.60 -6.46
C TRP A 139 12.07 -12.92 -6.49
N ARG A 140 11.54 -13.36 -5.34
CA ARG A 140 10.66 -14.54 -5.28
C ARG A 140 9.44 -14.32 -6.16
N GLY A 141 8.77 -13.17 -6.03
CA GLY A 141 7.55 -12.94 -6.80
C GLY A 141 7.79 -12.72 -8.30
N ALA A 142 8.91 -12.11 -8.71
CA ALA A 142 9.28 -12.00 -10.12
C ALA A 142 9.50 -13.39 -10.78
N ARG A 143 9.87 -14.39 -9.96
CA ARG A 143 10.08 -15.77 -10.36
C ARG A 143 8.81 -16.61 -10.35
N GLU A 144 7.97 -16.43 -9.33
CA GLU A 144 6.89 -17.36 -9.00
C GLU A 144 5.50 -16.81 -9.31
N ARG A 145 5.33 -15.48 -9.35
CA ARG A 145 4.03 -14.86 -9.66
C ARG A 145 3.82 -14.80 -11.17
N GLU A 146 2.56 -14.78 -11.56
CA GLU A 146 2.16 -14.83 -12.96
C GLU A 146 1.84 -13.45 -13.54
N GLY A 147 1.87 -13.37 -14.87
CA GLY A 147 1.41 -12.22 -15.64
C GLY A 147 2.02 -10.90 -15.22
N GLU A 148 1.16 -9.89 -15.06
CA GLU A 148 1.57 -8.52 -14.79
C GLU A 148 2.24 -8.36 -13.40
N VAL A 149 2.01 -9.25 -12.44
CA VAL A 149 2.59 -9.10 -11.08
C VAL A 149 4.10 -9.25 -11.16
N ALA A 150 4.57 -10.28 -11.86
CA ALA A 150 5.99 -10.49 -12.03
C ALA A 150 6.66 -9.42 -12.90
N PHE A 151 5.94 -8.85 -13.87
CA PHE A 151 6.38 -7.64 -14.58
C PHE A 151 6.64 -6.49 -13.60
N HIS A 152 5.70 -6.20 -12.70
CA HIS A 152 5.82 -5.07 -11.78
C HIS A 152 6.93 -5.30 -10.75
N PHE A 153 7.15 -6.55 -10.32
CA PHE A 153 8.26 -6.87 -9.41
C PHE A 153 9.62 -6.72 -10.10
N ALA A 154 9.76 -7.18 -11.35
CA ALA A 154 10.95 -6.98 -12.14
C ALA A 154 11.26 -5.49 -12.38
N ALA A 155 10.21 -4.70 -12.62
CA ALA A 155 10.32 -3.25 -12.81
C ALA A 155 10.78 -2.56 -11.51
N MET A 156 10.17 -2.92 -10.38
CA MET A 156 10.57 -2.43 -9.06
C MET A 156 12.02 -2.79 -8.72
N LEU A 157 12.46 -4.01 -9.05
CA LEU A 157 13.85 -4.45 -8.87
C LEU A 157 14.85 -3.59 -9.66
N LEU A 158 14.54 -3.22 -10.90
CA LEU A 158 15.40 -2.29 -11.66
C LEU A 158 15.50 -0.94 -10.96
N PHE A 159 14.38 -0.40 -10.48
CA PHE A 159 14.32 0.90 -9.81
C PHE A 159 15.07 0.92 -8.48
N VAL A 160 14.81 -0.01 -7.56
CA VAL A 160 15.48 -0.04 -6.24
C VAL A 160 16.99 -0.32 -6.34
N HIS A 161 17.44 -0.89 -7.47
CA HIS A 161 18.86 -1.05 -7.79
C HIS A 161 19.45 0.12 -8.60
N GLY A 162 18.71 1.22 -8.76
CA GLY A 162 19.15 2.45 -9.42
C GLY A 162 19.43 2.28 -10.91
N LYS A 163 18.74 1.35 -11.59
CA LYS A 163 18.87 1.15 -13.04
C LYS A 163 17.92 2.02 -13.84
N THR A 164 16.91 2.57 -13.18
CA THR A 164 15.91 3.47 -13.75
C THR A 164 15.61 4.58 -12.76
N ASP A 165 15.23 5.74 -13.29
CA ASP A 165 14.78 6.87 -12.47
C ASP A 165 13.31 6.72 -12.01
N SER A 166 12.61 5.70 -12.53
CA SER A 166 11.22 5.38 -12.19
C SER A 166 10.97 3.87 -12.23
N ALA A 167 10.14 3.39 -11.31
CA ALA A 167 9.67 2.00 -11.28
C ALA A 167 8.98 1.55 -12.57
N PHE A 168 8.48 2.48 -13.39
CA PHE A 168 7.76 2.17 -14.65
C PHE A 168 8.32 2.91 -15.87
N ALA A 169 9.65 3.06 -15.90
CA ALA A 169 10.36 3.69 -17.02
C ALA A 169 10.08 2.98 -18.36
N TRP A 170 9.62 3.74 -19.35
CA TRP A 170 9.10 3.19 -20.60
C TRP A 170 10.18 2.50 -21.44
N GLU A 171 11.43 2.95 -21.36
CA GLU A 171 12.56 2.37 -22.10
C GLU A 171 12.81 0.90 -21.76
N HIS A 172 12.42 0.44 -20.56
CA HIS A 172 12.59 -0.95 -20.14
C HIS A 172 11.37 -1.82 -20.43
N ARG A 173 10.26 -1.25 -20.89
CA ARG A 173 9.02 -1.99 -21.18
C ARG A 173 9.24 -3.20 -22.10
N PRO A 174 10.01 -3.12 -23.21
CA PRO A 174 10.25 -4.28 -24.06
C PRO A 174 10.95 -5.44 -23.33
N PHE A 175 11.88 -5.12 -22.42
CA PHE A 175 12.54 -6.13 -21.58
C PHE A 175 11.58 -6.70 -20.54
N LEU A 176 10.85 -5.84 -19.83
CA LEU A 176 9.94 -6.23 -18.76
C LEU A 176 8.76 -7.07 -19.27
N LEU A 177 8.29 -6.86 -20.51
CA LEU A 177 7.23 -7.68 -21.12
C LEU A 177 7.59 -9.17 -21.23
N ARG A 178 8.89 -9.52 -21.17
CA ARG A 178 9.34 -10.93 -21.10
C ARG A 178 8.94 -11.62 -19.79
N PHE A 179 8.52 -10.85 -18.78
CA PHE A 179 7.91 -11.34 -17.54
C PHE A 179 6.39 -11.51 -17.64
N VAL A 180 5.79 -11.29 -18.81
CA VAL A 180 4.37 -11.61 -19.06
C VAL A 180 4.33 -12.84 -19.98
N THR A 181 4.79 -13.96 -19.44
CA THR A 181 4.87 -15.25 -20.16
C THR A 181 4.48 -16.40 -19.21
N GLU A 182 3.81 -17.39 -19.77
CA GLU A 182 3.55 -18.69 -19.13
C GLU A 182 4.71 -19.68 -19.37
N ASP A 183 5.63 -19.38 -20.31
CA ASP A 183 6.79 -20.23 -20.58
C ASP A 183 7.85 -20.05 -19.48
N ARG A 184 8.08 -21.11 -18.72
CA ARG A 184 9.07 -21.17 -17.66
C ARG A 184 10.51 -20.93 -18.16
N MET A 185 10.86 -21.41 -19.35
CA MET A 185 12.20 -21.20 -19.91
C MET A 185 12.43 -19.73 -20.26
N GLU A 186 11.42 -19.08 -20.85
CA GLU A 186 11.46 -17.64 -21.12
C GLU A 186 11.55 -16.83 -19.82
N ARG A 187 10.77 -17.21 -18.80
CA ARG A 187 10.81 -16.63 -17.46
C ARG A 187 12.21 -16.70 -16.84
N GLU A 188 12.81 -17.88 -16.83
CA GLU A 188 14.16 -18.09 -16.28
C GLU A 188 15.22 -17.31 -17.06
N ALA A 189 15.09 -17.21 -18.39
CA ALA A 189 15.98 -16.39 -19.21
C ALA A 189 15.81 -14.88 -18.94
N ALA A 190 14.59 -14.41 -18.67
CA ALA A 190 14.32 -13.03 -18.29
C ALA A 190 14.90 -12.71 -16.90
N LEU A 191 14.75 -13.62 -15.94
CA LEU A 191 15.33 -13.49 -14.59
C LEU A 191 16.86 -13.39 -14.64
N ARG A 192 17.55 -14.28 -15.36
CA ARG A 192 19.02 -14.21 -15.51
C ARG A 192 19.47 -12.89 -16.12
N ALA A 193 18.71 -12.37 -17.09
CA ALA A 193 19.01 -11.07 -17.70
C ALA A 193 18.77 -9.90 -16.72
N LEU A 194 17.74 -9.99 -15.85
CA LEU A 194 17.49 -9.02 -14.79
C LEU A 194 18.63 -9.03 -13.77
N GLU A 195 19.04 -10.21 -13.29
CA GLU A 195 20.19 -10.39 -12.38
C GLU A 195 21.47 -9.76 -12.94
N GLN A 196 21.78 -10.01 -14.21
CA GLN A 196 22.92 -9.39 -14.88
C GLN A 196 22.79 -7.86 -14.97
N SER A 197 21.58 -7.36 -15.23
CA SER A 197 21.34 -5.92 -15.34
C SER A 197 21.53 -5.21 -13.99
N VAL A 198 21.03 -5.80 -12.90
CA VAL A 198 21.20 -5.22 -11.56
C VAL A 198 22.65 -5.32 -11.07
N ALA A 199 23.36 -6.40 -11.40
CA ALA A 199 24.74 -6.65 -10.98
C ALA A 199 25.77 -5.74 -11.67
N ARG A 200 25.50 -5.30 -12.91
CA ARG A 200 26.36 -4.34 -13.61
C ARG A 200 26.27 -2.99 -12.88
N ARG A 201 27.33 -2.59 -12.17
CA ARG A 201 27.45 -1.21 -11.65
C ARG A 201 27.37 -0.25 -12.84
N GLY A 202 26.59 0.83 -12.69
CA GLY A 202 26.45 1.86 -13.72
C GLY A 202 27.83 2.31 -14.18
N GLN A 203 28.03 2.32 -15.50
CA GLN A 203 29.15 3.05 -16.12
C GLN A 203 28.85 4.54 -16.07
#